data_AF-A0A2N3C6I0-F1
#
_entry.id   AF-A0A2N3C6I0-F1
#
_cell.length_a   1.000
_cell.length_b   1.000
_cell.length_c   1.000
_cell.angle_alpha   90.00
_cell.angle_beta   90.00
_cell.angle_gamma   90.00
#
_symmetry.space_group_name_H-M   'P 1'
#
loop_
_entity.id
_entity.type
_entity.pdbx_description
1 polymer ?
#
loop_
_entity_poly.entity_id
_entity_poly.type
_entity_poly.pdbx_seq_one_letter_code
_entity_poly.pdbx_strand_id
1 'polypeptide(L)'
;MYHSQAVKVLDESYARGFDMIDAAEIAGRYLYGATFDNLEELDHFGRQRIFNLGYYTWVEQQGISLDAFDERRSPSFWDGLMEMVPVWDRLIENFNNRLAPIKSRAH
;
A
#
# COMPACT_ATOMS: atom_id res chain seq x y z
N MET A 1 3.78 -1.74 -9.33
CA MET A 1 5.04 -2.16 -9.99
C MET A 1 6.21 -1.46 -9.31
N TYR A 2 7.36 -2.11 -9.20
CA TYR A 2 8.60 -1.41 -8.83
C TYR A 2 9.05 -0.48 -9.97
N HIS A 3 9.69 0.64 -9.65
CA HIS A 3 10.11 1.66 -10.63
C HIS A 3 10.96 1.07 -11.78
N SER A 4 11.84 0.13 -11.47
CA SER A 4 12.67 -0.57 -12.46
C SER A 4 11.88 -1.44 -13.46
N GLN A 5 10.70 -1.93 -13.07
CA GLN A 5 9.81 -2.67 -13.96
C GLN A 5 8.99 -1.73 -14.82
N ALA A 6 8.58 -0.57 -14.27
CA ALA A 6 7.88 0.44 -15.03
C ALA A 6 8.73 0.98 -16.19
N VAL A 7 10.01 1.32 -15.94
CA VAL A 7 10.92 1.82 -16.98
C VAL A 7 11.08 0.81 -18.12
N LYS A 8 11.30 -0.48 -17.81
CA LYS A 8 11.41 -1.52 -18.84
C LYS A 8 10.15 -1.65 -19.70
N VAL A 9 8.98 -1.68 -19.05
CA VAL A 9 7.71 -1.79 -19.77
C VAL A 9 7.47 -0.57 -20.66
N LEU A 10 7.85 0.62 -20.20
CA LEU A 10 7.75 1.84 -20.99
C LEU A 10 8.71 1.81 -22.19
N ASP A 11 9.97 1.42 -22.00
CA ASP A 11 10.96 1.33 -23.08
C ASP A 11 10.59 0.25 -24.12
N GLU A 12 10.06 -0.90 -23.67
CA GLU A 12 9.69 -2.01 -24.55
C GLU A 12 8.38 -1.74 -25.31
N SER A 13 7.41 -1.08 -24.67
CA SER A 13 6.05 -0.91 -25.23
C SER A 13 5.86 0.43 -25.94
N TYR A 14 6.64 1.45 -25.60
CA TYR A 14 6.54 2.81 -26.12
C TYR A 14 7.85 3.26 -26.75
N ALA A 15 8.20 2.66 -27.89
CA ALA A 15 9.44 2.96 -28.63
C ALA A 15 9.62 4.43 -29.05
N ARG A 16 8.55 5.24 -29.02
CA ARG A 16 8.57 6.69 -29.31
C ARG A 16 8.69 7.56 -28.05
N GLY A 17 8.85 6.94 -26.88
CA GLY A 17 8.64 7.57 -25.58
C GLY A 17 7.18 7.50 -25.16
N PHE A 18 6.96 7.58 -23.85
CA PHE A 18 5.63 7.60 -23.22
C PHE A 18 5.20 9.04 -23.00
N ASP A 19 4.05 9.43 -23.54
CA ASP A 19 3.55 10.80 -23.46
C ASP A 19 2.24 10.93 -22.66
N MET A 20 1.72 12.16 -22.58
CA MET A 20 0.50 12.46 -21.85
C MET A 20 -0.76 11.83 -22.48
N ILE A 21 -0.75 11.55 -23.79
CA ILE A 21 -1.84 10.88 -24.48
C ILE A 21 -1.83 9.40 -24.09
N ASP A 22 -0.66 8.76 -24.08
CA ASP A 22 -0.51 7.38 -23.60
C ASP A 22 -0.96 7.23 -22.15
N ALA A 23 -0.58 8.19 -21.29
CA ALA A 23 -1.01 8.23 -19.90
C ALA A 23 -2.53 8.39 -19.76
N ALA A 24 -3.13 9.27 -20.56
CA ALA A 24 -4.58 9.47 -20.56
C ALA A 24 -5.33 8.24 -21.08
N GLU A 25 -4.79 7.52 -22.07
CA GLU A 25 -5.37 6.28 -22.58
C GLU A 25 -5.31 5.16 -21.54
N ILE A 26 -4.16 4.94 -20.90
CA ILE A 26 -4.02 3.93 -19.84
C ILE A 26 -4.96 4.25 -18.67
N ALA A 27 -4.96 5.49 -18.19
CA ALA A 27 -5.84 5.90 -17.10
C ALA A 27 -7.31 5.77 -17.50
N GLY A 28 -7.66 6.21 -18.71
CA GLY A 28 -9.00 6.09 -19.28
C GLY A 28 -9.47 4.63 -19.34
N ARG A 29 -8.60 3.71 -19.76
CA ARG A 29 -8.95 2.30 -19.95
C ARG A 29 -8.97 1.50 -18.66
N TYR A 30 -7.97 1.69 -17.79
CA TYR A 30 -7.73 0.80 -16.64
C TYR A 30 -8.10 1.41 -15.29
N LEU A 31 -8.30 2.72 -15.19
CA LEU A 31 -8.76 3.37 -13.97
C LEU A 31 -10.20 3.86 -14.12
N TYR A 32 -10.47 4.68 -15.13
CA TYR A 32 -11.80 5.29 -15.31
C TYR A 32 -12.79 4.38 -16.05
N GLY A 33 -12.29 3.54 -16.96
CA GLY A 33 -13.07 2.54 -17.69
C GLY A 33 -13.12 1.18 -16.99
N ALA A 34 -12.51 1.05 -15.81
CA ALA A 34 -12.65 -0.14 -14.99
C ALA A 34 -14.09 -0.23 -14.49
N THR A 35 -14.81 -1.24 -14.96
CA THR A 35 -16.18 -1.55 -14.54
C THR A 35 -16.17 -2.50 -13.33
N PHE A 36 -17.33 -2.63 -12.67
CA PHE A 36 -17.50 -3.51 -11.52
C PHE A 36 -17.59 -5.00 -11.89
N ASP A 37 -17.40 -5.36 -13.16
CA ASP A 37 -17.59 -6.72 -13.68
C ASP A 37 -16.69 -7.77 -13.01
N ASN A 38 -15.58 -7.33 -12.40
CA ASN A 38 -14.66 -8.18 -11.64
C ASN A 38 -14.47 -7.72 -10.18
N LEU A 39 -15.36 -6.86 -9.68
CA LEU A 39 -15.33 -6.38 -8.30
C LEU A 39 -16.45 -7.06 -7.51
N GLU A 40 -16.14 -7.52 -6.30
CA GLU A 40 -17.15 -7.96 -5.35
C GLU A 40 -17.57 -6.76 -4.49
N GLU A 41 -18.83 -6.32 -4.63
CA GLU A 41 -19.39 -5.32 -3.73
C GLU A 41 -19.61 -5.94 -2.35
N LEU A 42 -18.91 -5.43 -1.34
CA LEU A 42 -18.93 -6.02 -0.01
C LEU A 42 -20.12 -5.54 0.80
N ASP A 43 -21.03 -6.47 1.06
CA ASP A 43 -22.03 -6.35 2.11
C ASP A 43 -21.38 -6.44 3.52
N HIS A 44 -22.21 -6.37 4.56
CA HIS A 44 -21.74 -6.48 5.94
C HIS A 44 -20.97 -7.78 6.21
N PHE A 45 -21.44 -8.91 5.69
CA PHE A 45 -20.82 -10.22 5.92
C PHE A 45 -19.50 -10.37 5.16
N GLY A 46 -19.40 -9.83 3.94
CA GLY A 46 -18.17 -9.76 3.16
C GLY A 46 -17.09 -8.95 3.88
N ARG A 47 -17.45 -7.78 4.40
CA ARG A 47 -16.53 -6.95 5.23
C ARG A 47 -16.06 -7.70 6.47
N GLN A 48 -16.99 -8.36 7.17
CA GLN A 48 -16.67 -9.15 8.36
C GLN A 48 -15.75 -10.33 8.05
N ARG A 49 -15.98 -11.02 6.92
CA ARG A 49 -15.14 -12.14 6.48
C ARG A 49 -13.71 -11.68 6.23
N ILE A 50 -13.53 -10.59 5.49
CA ILE A 50 -12.21 -10.01 5.21
C ILE A 50 -11.53 -9.58 6.51
N PHE A 51 -12.25 -8.90 7.40
CA PHE A 51 -11.70 -8.53 8.70
C PHE A 51 -11.18 -9.75 9.46
N ASN A 52 -11.99 -10.81 9.54
CA ASN A 52 -11.63 -12.04 10.24
C ASN A 52 -10.41 -12.77 9.63
N LEU A 53 -10.03 -12.53 8.37
CA LEU A 53 -8.77 -13.07 7.82
C LEU A 53 -7.54 -12.51 8.55
N GLY A 54 -7.64 -11.30 9.09
CA GLY A 54 -6.59 -10.69 9.91
C GLY A 54 -6.32 -11.46 11.21
N TYR A 55 -7.29 -12.21 11.73
CA TYR A 55 -7.14 -12.98 12.97
C TYR A 55 -5.99 -14.00 12.87
N TYR A 56 -5.92 -14.76 11.79
CA TYR A 56 -4.90 -15.80 11.58
C TYR A 56 -3.47 -15.25 11.54
N THR A 57 -3.30 -14.00 11.09
CA THR A 57 -1.98 -13.40 10.96
C THR A 57 -1.60 -12.59 12.19
N TRP A 58 -2.51 -11.76 12.71
CA TRP A 58 -2.19 -10.85 13.82
C TRP A 58 -2.28 -11.56 15.16
N VAL A 59 -3.36 -12.31 15.39
CA VAL A 59 -3.58 -12.99 16.67
C VAL A 59 -2.76 -14.27 16.73
N GLU A 60 -2.97 -15.19 15.78
CA GLU A 60 -2.34 -16.51 15.89
C GLU A 60 -0.84 -16.50 15.57
N GLN A 61 -0.40 -15.80 14.53
CA GLN A 61 1.02 -15.82 14.13
C GLN A 61 1.87 -14.76 14.84
N GLN A 62 1.34 -13.54 15.00
CA GLN A 62 2.08 -12.42 15.60
C GLN A 62 1.81 -12.24 17.11
N GLY A 63 0.85 -12.97 17.68
CA GLY A 63 0.58 -12.95 19.12
C GLY A 63 -0.09 -11.68 19.63
N ILE A 64 -0.74 -10.90 18.75
CA ILE A 64 -1.56 -9.74 19.16
C ILE A 64 -2.75 -10.25 19.97
N SER A 65 -3.08 -9.57 21.08
CA SER A 65 -4.26 -9.95 21.86
C SER A 65 -5.54 -9.79 21.04
N LEU A 66 -6.54 -10.64 21.32
CA LEU A 66 -7.82 -10.56 20.64
C LEU A 66 -8.47 -9.17 20.83
N ASP A 67 -8.43 -8.63 22.04
CA ASP A 67 -8.98 -7.29 22.33
C ASP A 67 -8.33 -6.21 21.48
N ALA A 68 -7.00 -6.21 21.38
CA ALA A 68 -6.29 -5.25 20.54
C ALA A 68 -6.65 -5.45 19.07
N PHE A 69 -6.77 -6.69 18.60
CA PHE A 69 -7.22 -6.96 17.23
C PHE A 69 -8.63 -6.41 16.97
N ASP A 70 -9.58 -6.62 17.90
CA ASP A 70 -10.96 -6.16 17.76
C ASP A 70 -11.12 -4.63 17.74
N GLU A 71 -10.21 -3.86 18.38
CA GLU A 71 -10.22 -2.39 18.28
C GLU A 71 -10.15 -1.90 16.82
N ARG A 72 -9.50 -2.66 15.93
CA ARG A 72 -9.33 -2.33 14.50
C ARG A 72 -10.65 -2.37 13.72
N ARG A 73 -11.73 -2.90 14.31
CA ARG A 73 -13.09 -2.87 13.72
C ARG A 73 -13.63 -1.45 13.63
N SER A 74 -13.23 -0.58 14.56
CA SER A 74 -13.69 0.81 14.58
C SER A 74 -12.87 1.66 13.61
N PRO A 75 -13.50 2.45 12.73
CA PRO A 75 -12.79 3.45 11.93
C PRO A 75 -11.96 4.41 12.79
N SER A 76 -12.45 4.78 13.98
CA SER A 76 -11.76 5.71 14.88
C SER A 76 -10.40 5.22 15.38
N PHE A 77 -10.18 3.90 15.42
CA PHE A 77 -8.86 3.33 15.71
C PHE A 77 -7.83 3.80 14.66
N TRP A 78 -8.23 3.78 13.39
CA TRP A 78 -7.38 4.17 12.28
C TRP A 78 -7.17 5.67 12.22
N ASP A 79 -8.20 6.46 12.56
CA ASP A 79 -8.06 7.92 12.66
C ASP A 79 -6.99 8.32 13.70
N GLY A 80 -7.02 7.70 14.89
CA GLY A 80 -6.00 7.92 15.92
C GLY A 80 -4.60 7.44 15.49
N LEU A 81 -4.53 6.39 14.68
CA LEU A 81 -3.26 5.91 14.13
C LEU A 81 -2.62 6.94 13.17
N MET A 82 -3.44 7.67 12.40
CA MET A 82 -2.95 8.69 11.47
C MET A 82 -2.24 9.85 12.19
N GLU A 83 -2.56 10.12 13.46
CA GLU A 83 -1.85 11.11 14.28
C GLU A 83 -0.39 10.74 14.54
N MET A 84 -0.05 9.45 14.46
CA MET A 84 1.32 8.95 14.65
C MET A 84 2.19 9.07 13.40
N VAL A 85 1.60 9.30 12.22
CA VAL A 85 2.33 9.36 10.95
C VAL A 85 3.51 10.35 10.98
N PRO A 86 3.36 11.60 11.46
CA PRO A 86 4.49 12.54 11.55
C PRO A 86 5.59 12.10 12.51
N VAL A 87 5.26 11.28 13.52
CA VAL A 87 6.24 10.72 14.46
C VAL A 87 7.07 9.67 13.74
N TRP A 88 6.42 8.76 13.01
CA TRP A 88 7.10 7.72 12.24
C TRP A 88 7.98 8.30 11.16
N ASP A 89 7.53 9.34 10.45
CA ASP A 89 8.35 10.04 9.45
C ASP A 89 9.66 10.54 10.06
N ARG A 90 9.59 11.21 11.22
CA ARG A 90 10.80 11.65 11.94
C ARG A 90 11.69 10.49 12.36
N LEU A 91 11.12 9.37 12.80
CA LEU A 91 11.90 8.18 13.18
C LEU A 91 12.58 7.55 11.97
N ILE A 92 11.91 7.51 10.82
CA ILE A 92 12.45 7.02 9.54
C ILE A 92 13.60 7.92 9.08
N GLU A 93 13.44 9.24 9.12
CA GLU A 93 14.50 10.20 8.79
C GLU A 93 15.73 9.99 9.69
N ASN A 94 15.52 9.91 11.00
CA ASN A 94 16.60 9.69 11.97
C ASN A 94 17.31 8.35 11.73
N PHE A 95 16.57 7.29 11.45
CA PHE A 95 17.14 5.98 11.12
C PHE A 95 17.98 6.05 9.83
N ASN A 96 17.46 6.68 8.78
CA ASN A 96 18.17 6.84 7.50
C ASN A 96 19.46 7.66 7.65
N ASN A 97 19.41 8.74 8.44
CA ASN A 97 20.58 9.58 8.74
C ASN A 97 21.68 8.80 9.48
N ARG A 98 21.30 7.85 10.35
CA ARG A 98 22.26 6.96 11.04
C ARG A 98 22.90 5.93 10.11
N LEU A 99 22.21 5.52 9.05
CA LEU A 99 22.72 4.53 8.08
C LEU A 99 23.48 5.15 6.90
N ALA A 100 23.27 6.43 6.61
CA ALA A 100 23.98 7.15 5.54
C ALA A 100 25.53 7.02 5.61
N PRO A 101 26.19 7.06 6.80
CA PRO A 101 27.64 6.87 6.88
C PRO A 101 28.10 5.46 6.48
N ILE A 102 27.27 4.44 6.70
CA ILE A 102 27.59 3.04 6.37
C ILE A 102 27.49 2.80 4.86
N LYS A 103 26.52 3.42 4.18
CA LYS A 103 26.39 3.31 2.71
C LYS A 103 27.53 4.01 1.96
N SER A 104 28.12 5.07 2.54
CA SER A 104 29.25 5.80 1.92
C SER A 104 30.60 5.08 1.94
N ARG A 105 30.76 4.03 2.77
CA ARG A 105 32.01 3.25 2.92
C ARG A 105 32.03 1.95 2.10
N ALA A 106 30.98 1.67 1.34
CA ALA A 106 30.85 0.47 0.51
C ALA A 106 31.24 0.68 -0.97
N HIS A 107 31.89 1.80 -1.28
CA HIS A 107 32.52 2.14 -2.56
C HIS A 107 34.00 2.46 -2.32
#